data_AF-A0AAV5WXB7-F1
#
_entry.id   AF-A0AAV5WXB7-F1
#
_cell.length_a   1.000
_cell.length_b   1.000
_cell.length_c   1.000
_cell.angle_alpha   90.00
_cell.angle_beta   90.00
_cell.angle_gamma   90.00
#
_symmetry.space_group_name_H-M   'P 1'
#
loop_
_entity.id
_entity.type
_entity.pdbx_description
1 polymer ?
#
loop_
_entity_poly.entity_id
_entity_poly.type
_entity_poly.pdbx_seq_one_letter_code
_entity_poly.pdbx_strand_id
1 'polypeptide(L)'
;LIHFSSKLRSQKEYLLYAGCILFDIVFGLTYSVAAVYRFFLSWNNTYFPLFTTYQCILTPHIILFVYITPGAGVLVFLCSLDRLFGVFFPIKYMKMTTHYVIILFAVTFTIPLLMLIAGIITSSRAN
;
A
#
# COMPACT_ATOMS: atom_id res chain seq x y z
N LEU A 1 -23.92 7.46 28.61
CA LEU A 1 -23.29 6.33 27.86
C LEU A 1 -23.04 6.63 26.38
N ILE A 2 -23.96 7.32 25.67
CA ILE A 2 -23.87 7.61 24.23
C ILE A 2 -22.63 8.46 23.86
N HIS A 3 -22.25 9.46 24.68
CA HIS A 3 -21.06 10.28 24.41
C HIS A 3 -19.73 9.52 24.44
N PHE A 4 -19.60 8.51 25.31
CA PHE A 4 -18.35 7.73 25.43
C PHE A 4 -18.14 6.83 24.22
N SER A 5 -19.24 6.29 23.66
CA SER A 5 -19.22 5.50 22.42
C SER A 5 -18.78 6.34 21.21
N SER A 6 -19.13 7.64 21.17
CA SER A 6 -18.68 8.54 20.09
C SER A 6 -17.16 8.77 20.10
N LYS A 7 -16.54 8.89 21.29
CA LYS A 7 -15.08 9.03 21.40
C LYS A 7 -14.32 7.78 20.94
N LEU A 8 -14.81 6.59 21.30
CA LEU A 8 -14.21 5.32 20.87
C LEU A 8 -14.38 5.07 19.36
N ARG A 9 -15.49 5.52 18.77
CA ARG A 9 -15.71 5.45 17.32
C ARG A 9 -14.73 6.36 16.56
N SER A 10 -14.58 7.59 17.03
CA SER A 10 -13.71 8.59 16.41
C SER A 10 -12.24 8.15 16.39
N GLN A 11 -11.74 7.51 17.45
CA GLN A 11 -10.35 7.00 17.50
C GLN A 11 -10.02 5.93 16.45
N LYS A 12 -10.99 5.06 16.10
CA LYS A 12 -10.77 4.00 15.10
C LYS A 12 -10.67 4.57 13.69
N GLU A 13 -11.56 5.51 13.37
CA GLU A 13 -11.56 6.19 12.08
C GLU A 13 -10.26 6.98 11.89
N TYR A 14 -9.76 7.67 12.93
CA TYR A 14 -8.47 8.37 12.89
C TYR A 14 -7.28 7.43 12.64
N LEU A 15 -7.26 6.23 13.23
CA LEU A 15 -6.18 5.27 13.02
C LEU A 15 -6.10 4.82 11.55
N LEU A 16 -7.25 4.58 10.94
CA LEU A 16 -7.34 4.16 9.53
C LEU A 16 -6.86 5.29 8.61
N TYR A 17 -7.27 6.53 8.86
CA TYR A 17 -6.80 7.70 8.10
C TYR A 17 -5.31 7.96 8.28
N ALA A 18 -4.79 7.85 9.50
CA ALA A 18 -3.37 8.03 9.77
C ALA A 18 -2.52 7.02 8.98
N GLY A 19 -2.93 5.76 8.92
CA GLY A 19 -2.23 4.75 8.13
C GLY A 19 -2.36 4.97 6.61
N CYS A 20 -3.49 5.47 6.12
CA CYS A 20 -3.62 5.87 4.71
C CYS A 20 -2.67 7.01 4.35
N ILE A 21 -2.59 8.05 5.19
CA ILE A 21 -1.69 9.18 4.98
C ILE A 21 -0.23 8.72 4.99
N LEU A 22 0.17 7.90 5.96
CA LEU A 22 1.52 7.34 6.01
C LEU A 22 1.85 6.53 4.74
N PHE A 23 0.89 5.73 4.27
CA PHE A 23 1.05 4.95 3.06
C PHE A 23 1.21 5.84 1.81
N ASP A 24 0.38 6.88 1.67
CA ASP A 24 0.45 7.84 0.56
C ASP A 24 1.78 8.62 0.56
N ILE A 25 2.32 8.96 1.73
CA ILE A 25 3.65 9.59 1.84
C ILE A 25 4.74 8.66 1.30
N VAL A 26 4.75 7.39 1.73
CA VAL A 26 5.74 6.40 1.28
C VAL A 26 5.62 6.13 -0.22
N PHE A 27 4.38 6.06 -0.73
CA PHE A 27 4.09 5.96 -2.16
C PHE A 27 4.63 7.16 -2.94
N GLY A 28 4.31 8.38 -2.52
CA GLY A 28 4.76 9.61 -3.17
C GLY A 28 6.30 9.74 -3.19
N LEU A 29 6.96 9.39 -2.08
CA LEU A 29 8.43 9.39 -2.01
C LEU A 29 9.05 8.39 -2.99
N THR A 30 8.51 7.17 -3.05
CA THR A 30 9.01 6.12 -3.96
C THR A 30 8.91 6.56 -5.43
N TYR A 31 7.76 7.13 -5.82
CA TYR A 31 7.56 7.63 -7.18
C TYR A 31 8.43 8.84 -7.49
N SER A 32 8.65 9.73 -6.53
CA SER A 32 9.52 10.89 -6.69
C SER A 32 10.97 10.45 -6.96
N VAL A 33 11.48 9.47 -6.22
CA VAL A 33 12.83 8.91 -6.43
C VAL A 33 12.94 8.24 -7.80
N ALA A 34 11.94 7.45 -8.20
CA ALA A 34 11.92 6.82 -9.51
C ALA A 34 11.86 7.85 -10.67
N ALA A 35 11.10 8.93 -10.49
CA ALA A 35 11.01 10.02 -11.46
C ALA A 35 12.34 10.76 -11.61
N VAL A 36 13.01 11.10 -10.51
CA VAL A 36 14.33 11.74 -10.54
C VAL A 36 15.35 10.85 -11.25
N TYR A 37 15.38 9.55 -10.97
CA TYR A 37 16.27 8.61 -11.65
C TYR A 37 16.05 8.60 -13.17
N ARG A 38 14.79 8.53 -13.61
CA ARG A 38 14.44 8.56 -15.04
C ARG A 38 14.74 9.92 -15.69
N PHE A 39 14.55 11.02 -14.96
CA PHE A 39 14.83 12.37 -15.43
C PHE A 39 16.33 12.56 -15.72
N PHE A 40 17.20 12.16 -14.79
CA PHE A 40 18.65 12.21 -15.00
C PHE A 40 19.12 11.35 -16.17
N LEU A 41 18.54 10.16 -16.33
CA LEU A 41 18.87 9.27 -17.44
C LEU A 41 18.50 9.88 -18.80
N SER A 42 17.32 10.52 -18.88
CA SER A 42 16.88 11.24 -20.08
C SER A 42 17.73 12.48 -20.35
N TRP A 43 18.15 13.20 -19.31
CA TRP A 43 18.99 14.39 -19.44
C TRP A 43 20.38 14.07 -20.00
N ASN A 44 20.98 12.96 -19.56
CA ASN A 44 22.30 12.54 -20.01
C ASN A 44 22.31 11.85 -21.40
N ASN A 45 21.17 11.70 -22.08
CA ASN A 45 21.04 10.96 -23.36
C ASN A 45 21.66 9.55 -23.33
N THR A 46 21.78 8.97 -22.13
CA THR A 46 22.21 7.58 -21.98
C THR A 46 21.02 6.68 -22.25
N TYR A 47 21.16 5.74 -23.18
CA TYR A 47 20.16 4.70 -23.39
C TYR A 47 19.86 3.95 -22.09
N PHE A 48 18.62 3.46 -21.94
CA PHE A 48 18.29 2.58 -20.82
C PHE A 48 19.28 1.42 -20.79
N PRO A 49 20.03 1.24 -19.68
CA PRO A 49 20.97 0.14 -19.61
C PRO A 49 20.20 -1.16 -19.81
N LEU A 50 20.65 -1.98 -20.78
CA LEU A 50 20.10 -3.31 -21.06
C LEU A 50 20.48 -4.24 -19.90
N PHE A 51 19.81 -4.07 -18.76
CA PHE A 51 19.87 -5.02 -17.66
C PHE A 51 18.93 -6.18 -17.92
N THR A 52 19.28 -7.36 -17.42
CA THR A 52 18.33 -8.46 -17.35
C THR A 52 17.15 -8.07 -16.47
N THR A 53 15.96 -8.57 -16.78
CA THR A 53 14.71 -8.30 -16.02
C THR A 53 14.89 -8.56 -14.53
N TYR A 54 15.69 -9.58 -14.18
CA TYR A 54 16.04 -9.91 -12.80
C TYR A 54 16.86 -8.82 -12.11
N GLN A 55 17.90 -8.29 -12.78
CA GLN A 55 18.70 -7.19 -12.24
C GLN A 55 17.90 -5.90 -12.09
N CYS A 56 16.94 -5.66 -12.99
CA CYS A 56 16.03 -4.52 -12.89
C CYS A 56 15.07 -4.65 -11.70
N ILE A 57 14.51 -5.84 -11.45
CA ILE A 57 13.62 -6.05 -10.30
C ILE A 57 14.37 -5.92 -8.98
N LEU A 58 15.65 -6.31 -8.91
CA LEU A 58 16.46 -6.20 -7.70
C LEU A 58 16.79 -4.75 -7.28
N THR A 59 16.58 -3.77 -8.15
CA THR A 59 16.82 -2.36 -7.81
C THR A 59 15.81 -1.89 -6.75
N PRO A 60 16.25 -1.26 -5.64
CA PRO A 60 15.39 -0.98 -4.49
C PRO A 60 14.17 -0.10 -4.82
N HIS A 61 14.31 0.83 -5.76
CA HIS A 61 13.20 1.67 -6.21
C HIS A 61 12.15 0.89 -7.01
N ILE A 62 12.55 -0.14 -7.78
CA ILE A 62 11.62 -1.02 -8.51
C ILE A 62 10.92 -1.97 -7.54
N ILE A 63 11.63 -2.55 -6.57
CA ILE A 63 11.03 -3.42 -5.54
C ILE A 63 9.92 -2.67 -4.79
N LEU A 64 10.22 -1.47 -4.30
CA LEU A 64 9.26 -0.64 -3.57
C LEU A 64 8.08 -0.26 -4.47
N PHE A 65 8.33 0.06 -5.74
CA PHE A 65 7.27 0.37 -6.70
C PHE A 65 6.31 -0.81 -6.94
N VAL A 66 6.87 -2.00 -7.16
CA VAL A 66 6.11 -3.25 -7.38
C VAL A 66 5.32 -3.64 -6.13
N TYR A 67 5.87 -3.38 -4.94
CA TYR A 67 5.21 -3.65 -3.67
C TYR A 67 4.08 -2.65 -3.36
N ILE A 68 4.34 -1.36 -3.47
CA ILE A 68 3.41 -0.32 -2.99
C ILE A 68 2.21 -0.17 -3.93
N THR A 69 2.38 -0.33 -5.25
CA THR A 69 1.29 -0.12 -6.23
C THR A 69 0.06 -1.01 -5.99
N PRO A 70 0.17 -2.35 -5.87
CA PRO A 70 -0.97 -3.19 -5.51
C PRO A 70 -1.43 -2.95 -4.05
N GLY A 71 -0.52 -2.59 -3.14
CA GLY A 71 -0.86 -2.23 -1.76
C GLY A 71 -1.80 -1.03 -1.68
N ALA A 72 -1.59 0.00 -2.50
CA ALA A 72 -2.45 1.17 -2.59
C ALA A 72 -3.87 0.79 -3.00
N GLY A 73 -4.00 -0.05 -4.04
CA GLY A 73 -5.29 -0.52 -4.52
C GLY A 73 -6.06 -1.33 -3.46
N VAL A 74 -5.37 -2.25 -2.78
CA VAL A 74 -5.97 -3.06 -1.70
C VAL A 74 -6.39 -2.18 -0.52
N LEU A 75 -5.55 -1.23 -0.10
CA LEU A 75 -5.85 -0.31 0.99
C LEU A 75 -7.12 0.52 0.70
N VAL A 76 -7.20 1.12 -0.50
CA VAL A 76 -8.36 1.92 -0.92
C VAL A 76 -9.62 1.06 -1.01
N PHE A 77 -9.51 -0.15 -1.55
CA PHE A 77 -10.62 -1.09 -1.62
C PHE A 77 -11.15 -1.47 -0.23
N LEU A 78 -10.26 -1.85 0.70
CA LEU A 78 -10.63 -2.20 2.07
C LEU A 78 -11.21 -0.99 2.83
N CYS A 79 -10.68 0.21 2.62
CA CYS A 79 -11.23 1.45 3.17
C CYS A 79 -12.66 1.73 2.65
N SER A 80 -12.91 1.46 1.35
CA SER A 80 -14.24 1.59 0.76
C SER A 80 -15.24 0.57 1.35
N LEU A 81 -14.80 -0.67 1.58
CA LEU A 81 -15.60 -1.70 2.23
C LEU A 81 -15.90 -1.34 3.68
N ASP A 82 -14.91 -0.85 4.43
CA ASP A 82 -15.10 -0.40 5.81
C ASP A 82 -16.20 0.68 5.92
N ARG A 83 -16.14 1.68 5.03
CA ARG A 83 -17.18 2.72 4.93
C ARG A 83 -18.54 2.16 4.55
N LEU A 84 -18.58 1.21 3.61
CA LEU A 84 -19.81 0.52 3.22
C LEU A 84 -20.45 -0.17 4.44
N PHE A 85 -19.67 -0.97 5.18
CA PHE A 85 -20.15 -1.66 6.38
C PHE A 85 -20.60 -0.69 7.48
N GLY A 86 -19.88 0.43 7.65
CA GLY A 86 -20.25 1.48 8.61
C GLY A 86 -21.61 2.13 8.32
N VAL A 87 -21.96 2.28 7.03
CA VAL A 87 -23.24 2.88 6.60
C VAL A 87 -24.40 1.87 6.71
N PHE A 88 -24.22 0.64 6.22
CA PHE A 88 -25.30 -0.35 6.21
C PHE A 88 -25.58 -0.97 7.58
N PHE A 89 -24.56 -1.12 8.43
CA PHE A 89 -24.70 -1.82 9.73
C PHE A 89 -24.08 -1.04 10.89
N PRO A 90 -24.58 0.16 11.22
CA PRO A 90 -23.96 1.05 12.20
C PRO A 90 -23.88 0.45 13.61
N ILE A 91 -24.90 -0.30 14.03
CA ILE A 91 -24.96 -0.91 15.37
C ILE A 91 -23.91 -2.02 15.52
N LYS A 92 -23.71 -2.83 14.46
CA LYS A 92 -22.72 -3.91 14.45
C LYS A 92 -21.31 -3.35 14.35
N TYR A 93 -21.12 -2.31 13.53
CA TYR A 93 -19.86 -1.61 13.35
C TYR A 93 -19.35 -0.98 14.67
N MET A 94 -20.23 -0.33 15.46
CA MET A 94 -19.83 0.27 16.73
C MET A 94 -19.36 -0.76 17.78
N LYS A 95 -19.89 -1.98 17.76
CA LYS A 95 -19.45 -3.08 18.64
C LYS A 95 -18.11 -3.71 18.23
N MET A 96 -17.63 -3.47 17.02
CA MET A 96 -16.44 -4.11 16.47
C MET A 96 -15.17 -3.52 17.09
N THR A 97 -14.24 -4.37 17.58
CA THR A 97 -13.04 -3.95 18.32
C THR A 97 -11.93 -3.45 17.40
N THR A 98 -10.98 -2.67 17.94
CA THR A 98 -9.77 -2.16 17.26
C THR A 98 -8.90 -3.24 16.59
N HIS A 99 -9.03 -4.50 17.00
CA HIS A 99 -8.34 -5.64 16.38
C HIS A 99 -8.65 -5.78 14.88
N TYR A 100 -9.85 -5.40 14.46
CA TYR A 100 -10.22 -5.42 13.04
C TYR A 100 -9.34 -4.50 12.19
N VAL A 101 -8.99 -3.31 12.69
CA VAL A 101 -8.13 -2.35 11.96
C VAL A 101 -6.72 -2.91 11.79
N ILE A 102 -6.19 -3.60 12.82
CA ILE A 102 -4.89 -4.27 12.75
C ILE A 102 -4.91 -5.39 11.70
N ILE A 103 -5.97 -6.21 11.66
CA ILE A 103 -6.15 -7.26 10.66
C ILE A 103 -6.23 -6.65 9.26
N LEU A 104 -6.94 -5.53 9.10
CA LEU A 104 -7.08 -4.82 7.83
C LEU A 104 -5.73 -4.32 7.31
N PHE A 105 -4.88 -3.75 8.18
CA PHE A 105 -3.50 -3.42 7.82
C PHE A 105 -2.67 -4.67 7.48
N ALA A 106 -2.77 -5.75 8.27
CA ALA A 106 -2.04 -6.98 7.99
C ALA A 106 -2.40 -7.57 6.60
N VAL A 107 -3.69 -7.57 6.23
CA VAL A 107 -4.14 -7.99 4.89
C VAL A 107 -3.55 -7.09 3.80
N THR A 108 -3.53 -5.78 4.04
CA THR A 108 -2.97 -4.80 3.10
C THR A 108 -1.48 -5.01 2.86
N PHE A 109 -0.69 -5.42 3.85
CA PHE A 109 0.75 -5.68 3.68
C PHE A 109 1.09 -7.08 3.17
N THR A 110 0.23 -8.08 3.42
CA THR A 110 0.48 -9.48 3.03
C THR A 110 0.19 -9.76 1.56
N ILE A 111 -0.89 -9.20 0.99
CA ILE A 111 -1.24 -9.40 -0.43
C ILE A 111 -0.12 -8.90 -1.36
N PRO A 112 0.41 -7.68 -1.21
CA PRO A 112 1.50 -7.19 -2.04
C PRO A 112 2.80 -7.94 -1.83
N LEU A 113 3.05 -8.46 -0.63
CA LEU A 113 4.22 -9.27 -0.33
C LEU A 113 4.19 -10.58 -1.13
N LEU A 114 3.03 -11.23 -1.19
CA LEU A 114 2.83 -12.43 -2.01
C LEU A 114 3.06 -12.14 -3.50
N MET A 115 2.54 -11.01 -3.99
CA MET A 115 2.73 -10.59 -5.38
C MET A 115 4.20 -10.28 -5.71
N LEU A 116 4.93 -9.65 -4.78
CA LEU A 116 6.35 -9.37 -4.93
C LEU A 116 7.16 -10.67 -5.04
N ILE A 117 6.90 -11.64 -4.16
CA ILE A 117 7.57 -12.96 -4.19
C ILE A 117 7.28 -13.67 -5.52
N ALA A 118 6.01 -13.66 -5.97
CA ALA A 118 5.63 -14.25 -7.25
C ALA A 118 6.35 -13.58 -8.44
N GLY A 119 6.48 -12.24 -8.41
CA GLY A 119 7.20 -11.46 -9.42
C GLY A 119 8.70 -11.81 -9.47
N ILE A 120 9.35 -11.93 -8.31
CA ILE A 120 10.76 -12.32 -8.21
C ILE A 120 10.97 -13.74 -8.75
N ILE A 121 10.11 -14.70 -8.38
CA ILE A 121 10.22 -16.09 -8.85
C ILE A 121 10.04 -16.19 -10.35
N THR A 122 9.07 -15.45 -10.91
CA THR A 122 8.79 -15.48 -12.35
C THR A 122 9.93 -14.83 -13.13
N SER A 123 10.48 -13.72 -12.62
CA SER A 123 11.66 -13.09 -13.23
C SER A 123 12.91 -13.96 -13.13
N SER A 124 13.09 -14.75 -12.07
CA SER A 124 14.22 -15.66 -11.92
C SER A 124 14.17 -16.83 -12.92
N ARG A 125 12.99 -17.19 -13.43
CA ARG A 125 12.81 -18.25 -14.45
C ARG A 125 12.98 -17.75 -15.88
N ALA A 126 13.04 -16.43 -16.08
CA ALA A 126 13.15 -15.79 -17.39
C ALA A 126 14.59 -15.43 -17.79
N ASN A 127 15.56 -15.66 -16.90
CA ASN A 127 17.00 -15.69 -17.18
C ASN A 127 17.43 -17.10 -17.57
#